data_AF-A0A9D7NU61-F1
#
_entry.id   AF-A0A9D7NU61-F1
#
_cell.length_a   1.000
_cell.length_b   1.000
_cell.length_c   1.000
_cell.angle_alpha   90.00
_cell.angle_beta   90.00
_cell.angle_gamma   90.00
#
_symmetry.space_group_name_H-M   'P 1'
#
loop_
_entity.id
_entity.type
_entity.pdbx_description
1 polymer ?
#
loop_
_entity_poly.entity_id
_entity_poly.type
_entity_poly.pdbx_seq_one_letter_code
_entity_poly.pdbx_strand_id
1 'polypeptide(L)' 'MTPIKLTARKTDFEFEFGADIARIVRVCAARGYDISEDEAHKVWEMYSASMAAGWMMQPVDDNDLVNLVLCWTDREV' A
#
# COMPACT_ATOMS: atom_id res chain seq x y z
N MET A 1 23.68 -3.00 22.69
CA MET A 1 22.52 -3.06 21.78
C MET A 1 21.84 -1.70 21.81
N THR A 2 22.05 -0.88 20.80
CA THR A 2 21.49 0.48 20.72
C THR A 2 20.15 0.40 19.99
N PRO A 3 19.03 0.90 20.54
CA PRO A 3 17.77 0.86 19.84
C PRO A 3 17.86 1.78 18.62
N ILE A 4 17.55 1.23 17.44
CA ILE A 4 17.46 1.98 16.19
C ILE A 4 16.29 2.96 16.35
N LYS A 5 16.61 4.25 16.52
CA LYS A 5 15.62 5.31 16.41
C LYS A 5 15.23 5.43 14.95
N LEU A 6 14.08 4.85 14.57
CA LEU A 6 13.43 5.16 13.31
C LEU A 6 13.03 6.63 13.31
N THR A 7 13.91 7.48 12.79
CA THR A 7 13.57 8.88 12.49
C THR A 7 12.62 8.85 11.31
N ALA A 8 11.32 8.91 11.58
CA ALA A 8 10.29 9.07 10.56
C ALA A 8 10.59 10.34 9.77
N ARG A 9 11.16 10.18 8.56
CA ARG A 9 11.20 11.27 7.59
C ARG A 9 9.77 11.48 7.14
N LYS A 10 9.16 12.59 7.55
CA LYS A 10 8.00 13.15 6.86
C LYS A 10 8.48 13.59 5.48
N THR A 11 8.27 12.74 4.49
CA THR A 11 8.21 13.17 3.09
C THR A 11 6.88 13.87 2.93
N ASP A 12 6.92 15.20 2.87
CA ASP A 12 5.80 16.12 2.64
C ASP A 12 5.29 16.02 1.20
N PHE A 13 5.05 14.79 0.72
CA PHE A 13 4.25 14.61 -0.46
C PHE A 13 2.79 14.76 -0.06
N GLU A 14 2.25 15.96 -0.30
CA GLU A 14 0.82 16.20 -0.50
C GLU A 14 0.33 15.42 -1.75
N PHE A 15 0.51 14.10 -1.78
CA PHE A 15 -0.27 13.23 -2.64
C PHE A 15 -1.63 13.12 -1.98
N GLU A 16 -2.69 13.54 -2.68
CA GLU A 16 -4.09 13.31 -2.30
C GLU A 16 -4.37 11.85 -1.89
N PHE A 17 -3.48 10.93 -2.26
CA PHE A 17 -3.56 9.49 -2.03
C PHE A 17 -2.41 8.92 -1.17
N GLY A 18 -1.54 9.77 -0.61
CA GLY A 18 -0.43 9.32 0.25
C GLY A 18 -0.91 8.63 1.53
N ALA A 19 -2.07 9.06 2.05
CA ALA A 19 -2.74 8.37 3.15
C ALA A 19 -3.20 6.95 2.75
N ASP A 20 -3.60 6.77 1.48
CA ASP A 20 -4.07 5.49 1.00
C ASP A 20 -2.93 4.49 0.84
N ILE A 21 -1.85 4.92 0.21
CA ILE A 21 -0.63 4.11 0.05
C ILE A 21 0.01 3.79 1.40
N ALA A 22 0.07 4.76 2.32
CA ALA A 22 0.57 4.52 3.67
C ALA A 22 -0.29 3.51 4.44
N ARG A 23 -1.61 3.49 4.21
CA ARG A 23 -2.50 2.48 4.78
C ARG A 23 -2.18 1.09 4.24
N ILE A 24 -2.00 0.96 2.92
CA ILE A 24 -1.63 -0.31 2.28
C ILE A 24 -0.34 -0.87 2.89
N VAL A 25 0.72 -0.06 2.92
CA VAL A 25 2.02 -0.46 3.49
C VAL A 25 1.88 -0.87 4.96
N ARG A 26 1.14 -0.08 5.76
CA ARG A 26 0.93 -0.37 7.18
C ARG A 26 0.17 -1.68 7.41
N VAL A 27 -0.90 -1.91 6.64
CA VAL A 27 -1.74 -3.11 6.77
C VAL A 27 -0.97 -4.36 6.34
N CYS A 28 -0.22 -4.28 5.24
CA CYS A 28 0.65 -5.37 4.79
C CYS A 28 1.77 -5.66 5.81
N ALA A 29 2.44 -4.63 6.33
CA ALA A 29 3.47 -4.78 7.36
C ALA A 29 2.93 -5.41 8.64
N ALA A 30 1.71 -5.04 9.06
CA ALA A 30 1.05 -5.64 10.22
C ALA A 30 0.77 -7.15 10.04
N ARG A 31 0.78 -7.66 8.81
CA ARG A 31 0.62 -9.08 8.49
C ARG A 31 1.92 -9.80 8.16
N GLY A 32 3.06 -9.12 8.28
CA GLY A 32 4.37 -9.69 8.01
C GLY A 32 4.79 -9.64 6.53
N TYR A 33 4.09 -8.88 5.69
CA TYR A 33 4.51 -8.61 4.31
C TYR A 33 5.31 -7.31 4.27
N ASP A 34 6.55 -7.38 3.78
CA ASP A 34 7.38 -6.22 3.51
C ASP A 34 7.11 -5.77 2.07
N ILE A 35 6.41 -4.66 1.91
CA ILE A 35 6.14 -4.05 0.61
C ILE A 35 6.60 -2.59 0.65
N SER A 36 7.15 -2.13 -0.47
CA SER A 36 7.58 -0.75 -0.66
C SER A 36 6.39 0.14 -0.99
N GLU A 37 6.50 1.45 -0.72
CA GLU A 37 5.48 2.44 -1.13
C GLU A 37 5.27 2.45 -2.66
N ASP A 38 6.34 2.21 -3.44
CA ASP A 38 6.27 2.11 -4.91
C ASP A 38 5.47 0.88 -5.37
N GLU A 39 5.64 -0.27 -4.69
CA GLU A 39 4.89 -1.50 -4.97
C GLU A 39 3.41 -1.33 -4.60
N ALA A 40 3.15 -0.75 -3.42
CA ALA A 40 1.80 -0.40 -3.00
C ALA A 40 1.12 0.56 -3.99
N HIS A 41 1.84 1.56 -4.50
CA HIS A 41 1.33 2.49 -5.51
C HIS A 41 0.99 1.79 -6.83
N LYS A 42 1.88 0.94 -7.36
CA LYS A 42 1.63 0.17 -8.58
C LYS A 42 0.43 -0.75 -8.46
N VAL A 43 0.33 -1.50 -7.36
CA VAL A 43 -0.81 -2.37 -7.07
C VAL A 43 -2.11 -1.56 -7.05
N TRP A 44 -2.09 -0.40 -6.39
CA TRP A 44 -3.25 0.47 -6.26
C TRP A 44 -3.69 1.09 -7.59
N GLU A 45 -2.72 1.51 -8.42
CA GLU A 45 -2.95 2.02 -9.77
C GLU A 45 -3.54 0.93 -10.68
N MET A 46 -2.97 -0.28 -10.66
CA MET A 46 -3.47 -1.42 -11.46
C MET A 46 -4.91 -1.81 -11.07
N TYR A 47 -5.20 -1.85 -9.77
CA TYR A 47 -6.54 -2.16 -9.28
C TYR A 47 -7.55 -1.09 -9.70
N SER A 48 -7.22 0.19 -9.51
CA SER A 48 -8.08 1.32 -9.90
C SER A 48 -8.34 1.34 -11.41
N ALA A 49 -7.30 1.12 -12.22
CA ALA A 49 -7.41 1.03 -13.67
C ALA A 49 -8.28 -0.16 -14.12
N SER A 50 -8.13 -1.33 -13.50
CA SER A 50 -8.89 -2.54 -13.84
C SER A 50 -10.38 -2.44 -13.55
N MET A 51 -10.77 -1.60 -12.58
CA MET A 51 -12.18 -1.40 -12.23
C MET A 51 -12.84 -0.30 -13.07
N ALA A 52 -12.11 0.33 -14.01
CA ALA A 52 -12.51 1.54 -14.75
C ALA A 52 -13.05 2.67 -13.85
N ALA A 53 -12.78 2.57 -12.56
CA ALA A 53 -13.15 3.50 -11.53
C ALA A 53 -11.90 4.34 -11.30
N GLY A 54 -11.89 5.56 -11.83
CA GLY A 54 -10.87 6.53 -11.46
C GLY A 54 -10.80 6.59 -9.94
N TRP A 55 -9.70 6.06 -9.39
CA TRP A 55 -9.33 6.08 -7.98
C TRP A 55 -10.47 5.66 -7.04
N MET A 56 -10.84 4.37 -7.11
CA MET A 56 -11.85 3.75 -6.24
C MET A 56 -11.44 3.86 -4.77
N MET A 57 -12.39 4.03 -3.83
CA MET A 57 -12.06 3.98 -2.41
C MET A 57 -11.44 2.63 -2.02
N GLN A 58 -10.44 2.65 -1.12
CA GLN A 58 -9.86 1.41 -0.59
C GLN A 58 -10.92 0.51 0.06
N PRO A 59 -10.73 -0.82 -0.01
CA PRO A 59 -11.44 -1.76 0.85
C PRO A 59 -11.42 -1.30 2.31
N VAL A 60 -12.59 -1.29 2.96
CA VAL A 60 -12.69 -0.93 4.38
C VAL A 60 -12.11 -2.05 5.25
N ASP A 61 -12.17 -3.30 4.78
CA ASP A 61 -11.58 -4.44 5.47
C ASP A 61 -10.10 -4.59 5.11
N ASP A 62 -9.26 -4.67 6.14
CA ASP A 62 -7.81 -4.83 6.01
C ASP A 62 -7.44 -6.21 5.42
N ASN A 63 -8.27 -7.25 5.58
CA ASN A 63 -8.06 -8.56 4.93
C ASN A 63 -8.21 -8.45 3.42
N ASP A 64 -9.26 -7.78 2.96
CA ASP A 64 -9.51 -7.59 1.54
C ASP A 64 -8.41 -6.75 0.91
N LEU A 65 -7.90 -5.75 1.64
CA LEU A 65 -6.77 -4.94 1.19
C LEU A 65 -5.49 -5.77 1.02
N VAL A 66 -5.14 -6.62 1.99
CA VAL A 66 -3.97 -7.51 1.85
C VAL A 66 -4.16 -8.51 0.73
N ASN A 67 -5.33 -9.13 0.63
CA ASN A 67 -5.61 -10.12 -0.42
C ASN A 67 -5.52 -9.49 -1.82
N LEU A 68 -5.99 -8.25 -1.98
CA LEU A 68 -5.83 -7.49 -3.21
C LEU A 68 -4.35 -7.29 -3.51
N VAL A 69 -3.56 -6.79 -2.56
CA VAL A 69 -2.12 -6.60 -2.77
C VAL A 69 -1.44 -7.89 -3.20
N LEU A 70 -1.67 -8.98 -2.48
CA LEU A 70 -1.11 -10.29 -2.81
C LEU A 70 -1.54 -10.78 -4.20
N CYS A 71 -2.80 -10.60 -4.58
CA CYS A 71 -3.33 -11.03 -5.88
C CYS A 71 -2.68 -10.30 -7.07
N TRP A 72 -2.24 -9.06 -6.87
CA TRP A 72 -1.62 -8.24 -7.91
C TRP A 72 -0.08 -8.28 -7.86
N THR A 73 0.52 -8.48 -6.69
CA THR A 73 1.97 -8.69 -6.53
C THR A 73 2.41 -10.07 -7.00
N ASP A 74 1.61 -11.13 -6.81
CA ASP A 74 1.93 -12.50 -7.28
C ASP A 74 1.78 -12.66 -8.81
N ARG A 75 1.14 -11.68 -9.47
CA ARG A 75 0.89 -11.70 -10.93
C ARG A 75 2.10 -11.31 -11.78
N GLU A 76 3.26 -11.00 -11.19
CA GLU A 76 4.52 -10.70 -11.88
C GLU A 76 5.50 -11.90 -11.96
N VAL A 77 5.01 -13.06 -12.43
CA VAL A 77 5.87 -14.19 -12.87
C VAL A 77 5.51 -14.66 -14.27
#